data_AF-A0A947IJ43-F1
#
_entry.id   AF-A0A947IJ43-F1
#
_cell.length_a   1.000
_cell.length_b   1.000
_cell.length_c   1.000
_cell.angle_alpha   90.00
_cell.angle_beta   90.00
_cell.angle_gamma   90.00
#
_symmetry.space_group_name_H-M   'P 1'
#
loop_
_entity.id
_entity.type
_entity.pdbx_description
1 polymer ?
#
loop_
_entity_poly.entity_id
_entity_poly.type
_entity_poly.pdbx_seq_one_letter_code
_entity_poly.pdbx_strand_id
1 'polypeptide(L)'
;MFTLLPTAKPFAAKNQRSIRYSIVFLLSAFFCIIGASVSQAAASSVNTLTAIVSDRSAPTLIAGAHQVLQQNKDVEIRIRTVNQVIAMDDDQLQSLISGSQSLVMIAVFGEPVDRLLSQRFPATQMRTILHSDRKLMTLQRDRNGAIFAKDMPEEIVGDRDGVIDAASLAAKQKTAPRYADWLQARSYWVNRSVDNTASLFNFMLSGGKDIAPANEVAPVRFALYQNKAARWLSADALANALKPMRRTLWILDHDGGDISGDWELHQQLCQAKHWQCVSILAGWGEPSVNAVQEIHRIMRGPLAGTPAAIVAIQDFVIGGGEGREAVTQLLGELNLPILKAIRLSEWSEAEWDLSPEGIPRDSVHYRVAMPELQGVSQPQVLALAEPSGIDPLTGGSVYRSKPLSSEVKRQTQRLAHWMDLQEKSNAEKRIGVVYYNHPPGRHNIGADNLNVPESLLEMLRAMKAAGYNTGPLPKDAAELLDLLQAKGVNLPDDRAALAAMSTQINTISAKDYQRWFATLPKRVQAEMVNGPLGELQAWLQEQIGAATALPSVTERQSQLALISARMSNTISDLQHALDGVRDAGRVRALDLLAQTEAEYTALISRSADGSKPDWLASQTLVKALINMGIEGIRG
;
A
#
# COMPACT_ATOMS: atom_id res chain seq x y z
N MET A 1 2.37 -47.70 -27.83
CA MET A 1 1.46 -48.47 -28.71
C MET A 1 0.90 -47.48 -29.73
N PHE A 2 1.44 -47.54 -30.97
CA PHE A 2 0.97 -47.00 -32.27
C PHE A 2 0.62 -45.50 -32.41
N THR A 3 1.02 -44.68 -33.40
CA THR A 3 1.98 -44.66 -34.57
C THR A 3 1.69 -43.30 -35.27
N LEU A 4 2.67 -42.41 -35.49
CA LEU A 4 3.37 -42.08 -36.76
C LEU A 4 2.55 -41.73 -38.03
N LEU A 5 2.61 -40.43 -38.43
CA LEU A 5 2.87 -39.82 -39.78
C LEU A 5 1.93 -40.14 -40.98
N PRO A 6 1.91 -39.37 -42.13
CA PRO A 6 3.00 -38.56 -42.72
C PRO A 6 2.65 -37.22 -43.45
N THR A 7 3.74 -36.60 -43.90
CA THR A 7 4.01 -35.42 -44.75
C THR A 7 3.47 -35.44 -46.20
N ALA A 8 3.22 -34.26 -46.79
CA ALA A 8 3.56 -33.92 -48.21
C ALA A 8 3.47 -32.41 -48.55
N LYS A 9 4.52 -31.87 -49.19
CA LYS A 9 4.62 -30.60 -49.97
C LYS A 9 4.25 -30.89 -51.46
N PRO A 10 4.50 -30.00 -52.45
CA PRO A 10 4.04 -28.62 -52.68
C PRO A 10 3.41 -28.46 -54.10
N PHE A 11 2.82 -27.30 -54.44
CA PHE A 11 2.52 -26.96 -55.85
C PHE A 11 2.88 -25.51 -56.18
N ALA A 12 3.52 -25.35 -57.34
CA ALA A 12 3.95 -24.11 -57.96
C ALA A 12 3.33 -23.98 -59.36
N ALA A 13 2.97 -22.75 -59.78
CA ALA A 13 2.95 -22.23 -61.17
C ALA A 13 2.30 -20.82 -61.17
N LYS A 14 3.04 -19.73 -61.46
CA LYS A 14 3.38 -19.10 -62.77
C LYS A 14 2.25 -18.29 -63.44
N ASN A 15 2.42 -16.97 -63.51
CA ASN A 15 2.40 -16.10 -64.72
C ASN A 15 2.46 -14.60 -64.31
N GLN A 16 3.55 -13.86 -64.54
CA GLN A 16 3.98 -13.10 -65.74
C GLN A 16 3.13 -11.87 -66.14
N ARG A 17 3.71 -10.66 -65.95
CA ARG A 17 3.82 -9.48 -66.87
C ARG A 17 4.47 -8.31 -66.10
N SER A 18 5.77 -8.02 -66.27
CA SER A 18 6.37 -6.98 -67.17
C SER A 18 5.98 -5.54 -66.78
N ILE A 19 6.85 -4.58 -66.44
CA ILE A 19 7.84 -3.88 -67.30
C ILE A 19 8.79 -2.98 -66.44
N ARG A 20 10.10 -3.13 -66.69
CA ARG A 20 11.27 -2.19 -66.78
C ARG A 20 11.38 -0.91 -65.91
N TYR A 21 12.55 -0.73 -65.26
CA TYR A 21 13.60 0.30 -65.49
C TYR A 21 14.90 -0.15 -64.75
N SER A 22 15.88 -0.75 -65.44
CA SER A 22 17.21 -0.21 -65.85
C SER A 22 18.12 0.29 -64.69
N ILE A 23 19.10 -0.51 -64.24
CA ILE A 23 20.57 -0.48 -64.56
C ILE A 23 21.29 0.67 -63.84
N VAL A 24 22.28 0.44 -62.94
CA VAL A 24 23.73 0.34 -63.23
C VAL A 24 24.48 -0.56 -62.22
N PHE A 25 25.37 -1.41 -62.77
CA PHE A 25 26.35 -2.35 -62.18
C PHE A 25 27.52 -1.63 -61.44
N LEU A 26 28.02 -2.12 -60.29
CA LEU A 26 29.05 -3.18 -60.09
C LEU A 26 30.45 -2.86 -60.68
N LEU A 27 31.45 -2.69 -59.80
CA LEU A 27 32.91 -2.91 -60.00
C LEU A 27 33.53 -2.85 -58.58
N SER A 28 33.81 -3.96 -57.91
CA SER A 28 34.92 -4.93 -58.09
C SER A 28 35.96 -4.76 -56.98
N ALA A 29 35.96 -5.74 -56.08
CA ALA A 29 37.03 -6.02 -55.15
C ALA A 29 38.35 -6.32 -55.88
N PHE A 30 39.45 -5.72 -55.44
CA PHE A 30 40.78 -6.34 -55.25
C PHE A 30 41.79 -5.22 -54.92
N PHE A 31 42.23 -5.12 -53.67
CA PHE A 31 43.65 -4.97 -53.35
C PHE A 31 43.88 -5.34 -51.88
N CYS A 32 44.74 -6.33 -51.70
CA CYS A 32 45.18 -6.88 -50.42
C CYS A 32 46.39 -6.09 -49.90
N ILE A 33 46.43 -5.89 -48.58
CA ILE A 33 47.61 -5.86 -47.69
C ILE A 33 48.57 -4.67 -47.87
N ILE A 34 48.59 -3.77 -46.87
CA ILE A 34 49.76 -3.28 -46.11
C ILE A 34 49.23 -2.25 -45.08
N GLY A 35 49.61 -2.41 -43.81
CA GLY A 35 49.48 -1.35 -42.80
C GLY A 35 48.75 -1.74 -41.51
N ALA A 36 49.35 -2.64 -40.74
CA ALA A 36 49.03 -2.76 -39.32
C ALA A 36 49.50 -1.48 -38.60
N SER A 37 48.55 -0.66 -38.15
CA SER A 37 48.75 0.26 -37.04
C SER A 37 47.66 -0.01 -36.02
N VAL A 38 48.07 -0.74 -34.98
CA VAL A 38 47.32 -0.95 -33.75
C VAL A 38 47.12 0.41 -33.10
N SER A 39 45.99 1.06 -33.38
CA SER A 39 45.44 2.07 -32.49
C SER A 39 44.80 1.32 -31.34
N GLN A 40 45.61 1.01 -30.33
CA GLN A 40 45.14 0.62 -29.01
C GLN A 40 44.47 1.87 -28.42
N ALA A 41 43.23 2.12 -28.83
CA ALA A 41 42.33 2.94 -28.05
C ALA A 41 42.19 2.21 -26.73
N ALA A 42 42.84 2.73 -25.68
CA ALA A 42 42.51 2.36 -24.33
C ALA A 42 40.99 2.61 -24.20
N ALA A 43 40.21 1.53 -24.22
CA ALA A 43 38.84 1.59 -23.76
C ALA A 43 38.94 2.11 -22.32
N SER A 44 38.59 3.38 -22.10
CA SER A 44 38.40 3.90 -20.76
C SER A 44 37.38 2.97 -20.11
N SER A 45 37.81 2.11 -19.18
CA SER A 45 36.88 1.21 -18.50
C SER A 45 35.98 2.09 -17.65
N VAL A 46 34.80 2.40 -18.16
CA VAL A 46 33.76 3.15 -17.44
C VAL A 46 33.57 2.47 -16.10
N ASN A 47 33.79 3.20 -15.02
CA ASN A 47 33.61 2.67 -13.68
C ASN A 47 32.11 2.46 -13.46
N THR A 48 31.72 1.19 -13.38
CA THR A 48 30.35 0.73 -13.31
C THR A 48 30.03 0.25 -11.90
N LEU A 49 29.00 0.84 -11.32
CA LEU A 49 28.38 0.43 -10.07
C LEU A 49 27.03 -0.20 -10.36
N THR A 50 26.74 -1.35 -9.76
CA THR A 50 25.37 -1.89 -9.73
C THR A 50 24.81 -1.82 -8.32
N ALA A 51 23.55 -1.44 -8.18
CA ALA A 51 22.82 -1.52 -6.92
C ALA A 51 21.58 -2.42 -7.09
N ILE A 52 21.41 -3.37 -6.19
CA ILE A 52 20.19 -4.16 -6.03
C ILE A 52 19.52 -3.68 -4.75
N VAL A 53 18.27 -3.24 -4.84
CA VAL A 53 17.61 -2.54 -3.74
C VAL A 53 16.13 -2.90 -3.63
N SER A 54 15.55 -2.83 -2.43
CA SER A 54 14.08 -2.91 -2.31
C SER A 54 13.37 -1.84 -3.15
N ASP A 55 12.20 -2.16 -3.68
CA ASP A 55 11.36 -1.23 -4.44
C ASP A 55 11.04 0.03 -3.62
N ARG A 56 10.86 -0.10 -2.30
CA ARG A 56 10.64 1.00 -1.36
C ARG A 56 11.84 1.97 -1.26
N SER A 57 13.06 1.44 -1.32
CA SER A 57 14.28 2.24 -1.15
C SER A 57 14.85 2.76 -2.48
N ALA A 58 14.38 2.24 -3.61
CA ALA A 58 14.86 2.62 -4.94
C ALA A 58 14.80 4.14 -5.23
N PRO A 59 13.73 4.89 -4.87
CA PRO A 59 13.67 6.32 -5.19
C PRO A 59 14.83 7.13 -4.61
N THR A 60 15.23 6.87 -3.36
CA THR A 60 16.36 7.56 -2.72
C THR A 60 17.68 7.22 -3.41
N LEU A 61 17.89 5.96 -3.79
CA LEU A 61 19.08 5.54 -4.53
C LEU A 61 19.16 6.18 -5.92
N ILE A 62 18.03 6.24 -6.64
CA ILE A 62 17.96 6.85 -7.97
C ILE A 62 18.28 8.35 -7.87
N ALA A 63 17.74 9.05 -6.88
CA ALA A 63 18.05 10.47 -6.67
C ALA A 63 19.56 10.69 -6.40
N GLY A 64 20.18 9.86 -5.55
CA GLY A 64 21.62 9.95 -5.30
C GLY A 64 22.46 9.60 -6.53
N ALA A 65 22.03 8.63 -7.36
CA ALA A 65 22.69 8.31 -8.62
C ALA A 65 22.66 9.50 -9.58
N HIS A 66 21.52 10.18 -9.71
CA HIS A 66 21.40 11.37 -10.55
C HIS A 66 22.37 12.46 -10.13
N GLN A 67 22.55 12.69 -8.83
CA GLN A 67 23.53 13.65 -8.31
C GLN A 67 24.96 13.29 -8.70
N VAL A 68 25.35 12.01 -8.58
CA VAL A 68 26.68 11.54 -9.00
C VAL A 68 26.88 11.68 -10.51
N LEU A 69 25.91 11.24 -11.32
CA LEU A 69 25.97 11.27 -12.78
C LEU A 69 25.98 12.70 -13.35
N GLN A 70 25.42 13.67 -12.64
CA GLN A 70 25.53 15.09 -12.99
C GLN A 70 26.96 15.62 -12.80
N GLN A 71 27.69 15.11 -11.81
CA GLN A 71 29.04 15.54 -11.44
C GLN A 71 30.13 14.77 -12.20
N ASN A 72 29.87 13.51 -12.57
CA ASN A 72 30.81 12.65 -13.25
C ASN A 72 30.11 11.86 -14.37
N LYS A 73 30.47 12.16 -15.63
CA LYS A 73 29.89 11.51 -16.82
C LYS A 73 30.63 10.25 -17.25
N ASP A 74 31.77 9.94 -16.63
CA ASP A 74 32.63 8.80 -16.98
C ASP A 74 32.35 7.56 -16.11
N VAL A 75 31.23 7.58 -15.36
CA VAL A 75 30.76 6.48 -14.53
C VAL A 75 29.38 6.03 -14.96
N GLU A 76 29.08 4.77 -14.72
CA GLU A 76 27.77 4.17 -14.98
C GLU A 76 27.20 3.63 -13.66
N ILE A 77 25.96 3.97 -13.34
CA ILE A 77 25.25 3.46 -12.16
C ILE A 77 24.00 2.74 -12.62
N ARG A 78 23.95 1.41 -12.42
CA ARG A 78 22.80 0.57 -12.73
C ARG A 78 22.04 0.24 -11.47
N ILE A 79 20.74 0.53 -11.41
CA ILE A 79 19.89 0.19 -10.26
C ILE A 79 18.87 -0.85 -10.71
N ARG A 80 18.68 -1.91 -9.93
CA ARG A 80 17.58 -2.87 -10.10
C ARG A 80 16.84 -3.06 -8.79
N THR A 81 15.52 -2.98 -8.84
CA THR A 81 14.70 -3.32 -7.67
C THR A 81 14.67 -4.83 -7.45
N VAL A 82 14.27 -5.26 -6.26
CA VAL A 82 14.06 -6.68 -5.95
C VAL A 82 13.07 -7.31 -6.94
N ASN A 83 11.97 -6.63 -7.27
CA ASN A 83 11.02 -7.13 -8.28
C ASN A 83 11.66 -7.26 -9.67
N GLN A 84 12.53 -6.33 -10.08
CA GLN A 84 13.25 -6.45 -11.34
C GLN A 84 14.20 -7.66 -11.33
N VAL A 85 14.85 -7.96 -10.20
CA VAL A 85 15.71 -9.14 -10.05
C VAL A 85 14.90 -10.44 -10.09
N ILE A 86 13.73 -10.48 -9.46
CA ILE A 86 12.84 -11.64 -9.50
C ILE A 86 12.42 -11.93 -10.96
N ALA A 87 12.09 -10.88 -11.72
CA ALA A 87 11.69 -11.00 -13.13
C ALA A 87 12.83 -11.37 -14.09
N MET A 88 14.09 -11.30 -13.67
CA MET A 88 15.25 -11.70 -14.50
C MET A 88 15.43 -13.22 -14.51
N ASP A 89 15.84 -13.76 -15.64
CA ASP A 89 16.43 -15.10 -15.69
C ASP A 89 17.85 -15.10 -15.08
N ASP A 90 18.40 -16.28 -14.87
CA ASP A 90 19.69 -16.43 -14.19
C ASP A 90 20.87 -15.92 -15.03
N ASP A 91 20.78 -15.96 -16.36
CA ASP A 91 21.84 -15.45 -17.24
C ASP A 91 21.87 -13.92 -17.21
N GLN A 92 20.70 -13.28 -17.23
CA GLN A 92 20.54 -11.84 -17.06
C GLN A 92 21.07 -11.37 -15.71
N LEU A 93 20.72 -12.09 -14.63
CA LEU A 93 21.21 -11.78 -13.27
C LEU A 93 22.73 -11.94 -13.17
N GLN A 94 23.28 -13.04 -13.70
CA GLN A 94 24.72 -13.28 -13.72
C GLN A 94 25.47 -12.22 -14.53
N SER A 95 24.92 -11.78 -15.67
CA SER A 95 25.47 -10.70 -16.48
C SER A 95 25.41 -9.35 -15.76
N LEU A 96 24.32 -9.06 -15.05
CA LEU A 96 24.19 -7.84 -14.24
C LEU A 96 25.27 -7.79 -13.16
N ILE A 97 25.46 -8.90 -12.43
CA ILE A 97 26.44 -9.00 -11.34
C ILE A 97 27.88 -8.93 -11.86
N SER A 98 28.21 -9.67 -12.92
CA SER A 98 29.59 -9.71 -13.44
C SER A 98 29.96 -8.46 -14.23
N GLY A 99 28.98 -7.70 -14.70
CA GLY A 99 29.15 -6.50 -15.52
C GLY A 99 29.47 -5.22 -14.75
N SER A 100 29.75 -5.27 -13.44
CA SER A 100 30.10 -4.10 -12.63
C SER A 100 31.37 -4.29 -11.79
N GLN A 101 32.17 -3.23 -11.62
CA GLN A 101 33.35 -3.24 -10.75
C GLN A 101 32.96 -3.25 -9.26
N SER A 102 31.83 -2.62 -8.94
CA SER A 102 31.29 -2.51 -7.59
C SER A 102 29.82 -2.92 -7.57
N LEU A 103 29.39 -3.51 -6.46
CA LEU A 103 28.02 -3.96 -6.23
C LEU A 103 27.54 -3.53 -4.85
N VAL A 104 26.32 -3.02 -4.79
CA VAL A 104 25.65 -2.61 -3.55
C VAL A 104 24.34 -3.38 -3.44
N MET A 105 24.06 -3.99 -2.29
CA MET A 105 22.79 -4.66 -2.01
C MET A 105 22.17 -4.03 -0.76
N ILE A 106 20.97 -3.47 -0.87
CA ILE A 106 20.32 -2.76 0.23
C ILE A 106 18.86 -3.17 0.38
N ALA A 107 18.44 -3.54 1.59
CA ALA A 107 17.06 -3.98 1.85
C ALA A 107 16.63 -5.18 0.98
N VAL A 108 17.55 -6.11 0.71
CA VAL A 108 17.26 -7.33 -0.07
C VAL A 108 16.90 -8.47 0.87
N PHE A 109 15.65 -8.93 0.79
CA PHE A 109 15.09 -10.00 1.61
C PHE A 109 14.20 -10.93 0.78
N GLY A 110 13.88 -12.10 1.33
CA GLY A 110 12.91 -13.02 0.75
C GLY A 110 13.45 -13.83 -0.43
N GLU A 111 12.58 -14.09 -1.42
CA GLU A 111 12.84 -14.94 -2.58
C GLU A 111 14.19 -14.75 -3.29
N PRO A 112 14.66 -13.52 -3.62
CA PRO A 112 15.89 -13.36 -4.39
C PRO A 112 17.16 -13.75 -3.63
N VAL A 113 17.10 -13.93 -2.30
CA VAL A 113 18.30 -14.16 -1.47
C VAL A 113 19.06 -15.40 -1.88
N ASP A 114 18.37 -16.55 -1.99
CA ASP A 114 19.03 -17.81 -2.32
C ASP A 114 19.50 -17.84 -3.78
N ARG A 115 18.75 -17.19 -4.68
CA ARG A 115 19.15 -16.98 -6.07
C ARG A 115 20.46 -16.19 -6.15
N LEU A 116 20.57 -15.07 -5.42
CA LEU A 116 21.79 -14.25 -5.37
C LEU A 116 22.98 -15.00 -4.79
N LEU A 117 22.77 -15.82 -3.75
CA LEU A 117 23.84 -16.64 -3.15
C LEU A 117 24.36 -17.72 -4.10
N SER A 118 23.55 -18.16 -5.07
CA SER A 118 23.97 -19.14 -6.08
C SER A 118 24.77 -18.54 -7.25
N GLN A 119 24.83 -17.22 -7.36
CA GLN A 119 25.54 -16.53 -8.45
C GLN A 119 27.05 -16.51 -8.24
N ARG A 120 27.79 -16.33 -9.34
CA ARG A 120 29.25 -16.17 -9.31
C ARG A 120 29.62 -14.70 -9.25
N PHE A 121 30.42 -14.32 -8.27
CA PHE A 121 30.90 -12.95 -8.10
C PHE A 121 32.39 -12.86 -8.43
N PRO A 122 32.85 -11.85 -9.18
CA PRO A 122 34.27 -11.65 -9.44
C PRO A 122 35.08 -11.48 -8.14
N ALA A 123 36.28 -12.07 -8.10
CA ALA A 123 37.09 -12.13 -6.89
C ALA A 123 37.56 -10.75 -6.38
N THR A 124 37.68 -9.76 -7.27
CA THR A 124 38.12 -8.40 -6.97
C THR A 124 36.98 -7.40 -6.86
N GLN A 125 35.72 -7.82 -7.09
CA GLN A 125 34.56 -6.93 -7.04
C GLN A 125 34.33 -6.43 -5.62
N MET A 126 34.26 -5.11 -5.43
CA MET A 126 33.87 -4.52 -4.15
C MET A 126 32.36 -4.72 -3.97
N ARG A 127 31.95 -5.25 -2.82
CA ARG A 127 30.55 -5.62 -2.54
C ARG A 127 30.14 -5.13 -1.17
N THR A 128 29.13 -4.27 -1.15
CA THR A 128 28.58 -3.71 0.09
C THR A 128 27.12 -4.10 0.26
N ILE A 129 26.84 -4.84 1.33
CA ILE A 129 25.52 -5.32 1.72
C ILE A 129 25.11 -4.58 2.99
N LEU A 130 23.95 -3.93 2.95
CA LEU A 130 23.41 -3.11 4.04
C LEU A 130 21.95 -3.48 4.27
N HIS A 131 21.53 -3.60 5.54
CA HIS A 131 20.15 -3.85 5.94
C HIS A 131 19.45 -4.92 5.07
N SER A 132 20.12 -6.03 4.79
CA SER A 132 19.62 -7.12 3.95
C SER A 132 19.63 -8.43 4.74
N ASP A 133 19.13 -9.51 4.15
CA ASP A 133 19.19 -10.84 4.77
C ASP A 133 20.62 -11.18 5.22
N ARG A 134 20.77 -11.67 6.47
CA ARG A 134 22.08 -11.98 7.06
C ARG A 134 22.88 -12.95 6.20
N LYS A 135 22.25 -13.85 5.44
CA LYS A 135 22.96 -14.79 4.55
C LYS A 135 23.75 -14.04 3.47
N LEU A 136 23.22 -12.95 2.93
CA LEU A 136 23.90 -12.13 1.91
C LEU A 136 25.15 -11.43 2.44
N MET A 137 25.24 -11.20 3.75
CA MET A 137 26.41 -10.53 4.33
C MET A 137 27.71 -11.32 4.13
N THR A 138 27.62 -12.64 3.94
CA THR A 138 28.78 -13.49 3.61
C THR A 138 29.46 -13.10 2.29
N LEU A 139 28.74 -12.41 1.40
CA LEU A 139 29.26 -11.89 0.13
C LEU A 139 30.04 -10.57 0.31
N GLN A 140 29.96 -9.91 1.47
CA GLN A 140 30.59 -8.61 1.73
C GLN A 140 32.09 -8.64 1.47
N ARG A 141 32.55 -7.68 0.66
CA ARG A 141 33.96 -7.53 0.31
C ARG A 141 34.31 -6.06 0.16
N ASP A 142 35.22 -5.57 0.98
CA ASP A 142 35.78 -4.22 0.85
C ASP A 142 37.14 -4.26 0.13
N ARG A 143 37.88 -3.15 0.14
CA ARG A 143 39.20 -3.07 -0.50
C ARG A 143 40.27 -3.97 0.13
N ASN A 144 40.05 -4.40 1.38
CA ASN A 144 40.94 -5.27 2.16
C ASN A 144 40.56 -6.75 2.06
N GLY A 145 39.38 -7.06 1.50
CA GLY A 145 38.93 -8.41 1.22
C GLY A 145 37.59 -8.73 1.85
N ALA A 146 37.30 -10.03 2.00
CA ALA A 146 36.03 -10.47 2.57
C ALA A 146 36.04 -10.34 4.09
N ILE A 147 35.15 -9.49 4.65
CA ILE A 147 35.16 -9.16 6.08
C ILE A 147 34.19 -10.00 6.91
N PHE A 148 33.14 -10.57 6.30
CA PHE A 148 32.11 -11.37 6.98
C PHE A 148 32.02 -12.84 6.52
N ALA A 149 33.03 -13.32 5.77
CA ALA A 149 33.02 -14.68 5.23
C ALA A 149 33.14 -15.80 6.29
N LYS A 150 33.66 -15.48 7.48
CA LYS A 150 33.90 -16.46 8.57
C LYS A 150 33.17 -16.14 9.87
N ASP A 151 32.96 -14.86 10.14
CA ASP A 151 32.42 -14.35 11.40
C ASP A 151 31.63 -13.06 11.13
N MET A 152 30.59 -12.83 11.92
CA MET A 152 29.70 -11.66 11.87
C MET A 152 29.38 -11.23 13.31
N PRO A 153 30.26 -10.46 13.96
CA PRO A 153 30.07 -10.07 15.35
C PRO A 153 28.81 -9.21 15.53
N GLU A 154 27.96 -9.59 16.47
CA GLU A 154 26.71 -8.87 16.75
C GLU A 154 26.98 -7.44 17.22
N GLU A 155 28.07 -7.20 17.96
CA GLU A 155 28.49 -5.85 18.36
C GLU A 155 28.88 -4.94 17.19
N ILE A 156 29.07 -5.46 15.98
CA ILE A 156 29.38 -4.68 14.78
C ILE A 156 28.14 -4.55 13.90
N VAL A 157 27.47 -5.68 13.63
CA VAL A 157 26.35 -5.72 12.69
C VAL A 157 25.06 -5.19 13.32
N GLY A 158 24.86 -5.44 14.62
CA GLY A 158 23.68 -5.03 15.38
C GLY A 158 23.76 -3.63 15.99
N ASP A 159 24.96 -3.06 16.16
CA ASP A 159 25.17 -1.75 16.78
C ASP A 159 24.58 -0.63 15.92
N ARG A 160 23.47 -0.04 16.36
CA ARG A 160 22.78 1.03 15.62
C ARG A 160 23.40 2.41 15.87
N ASP A 161 23.91 2.65 17.06
CA ASP A 161 24.34 3.98 17.51
C ASP A 161 25.75 4.31 17.01
N GLY A 162 26.59 3.30 16.81
CA GLY A 162 27.96 3.47 16.34
C GLY A 162 28.13 4.07 14.93
N VAL A 163 27.04 4.40 14.22
CA VAL A 163 27.07 4.94 12.85
C VAL A 163 26.13 6.13 12.62
N ILE A 164 25.46 6.65 13.66
CA ILE A 164 24.48 7.73 13.52
C ILE A 164 25.13 9.10 13.34
N ASP A 165 26.28 9.33 13.97
CA ASP A 165 27.03 10.59 13.95
C ASP A 165 28.52 10.38 13.69
N ALA A 166 29.22 11.45 13.33
CA ALA A 166 30.64 11.38 12.97
C ALA A 166 31.56 10.93 14.11
N ALA A 167 31.24 11.31 15.36
CA ALA A 167 32.07 10.97 16.52
C ALA A 167 31.93 9.49 16.91
N SER A 168 30.69 9.00 16.94
CA SER A 168 30.36 7.58 17.18
C SER A 168 30.97 6.68 16.10
N LEU A 169 30.87 7.09 14.83
CA LEU A 169 31.51 6.38 13.71
C LEU A 169 33.03 6.30 13.87
N ALA A 170 33.69 7.42 14.16
CA ALA A 170 35.14 7.45 14.34
C ALA A 170 35.59 6.57 15.51
N ALA A 171 34.86 6.59 16.63
CA ALA A 171 35.13 5.72 17.78
C ALA A 171 34.97 4.24 17.41
N LYS A 172 33.94 3.89 16.63
CA LYS A 172 33.71 2.51 16.19
C LYS A 172 34.77 2.04 15.20
N GLN A 173 35.13 2.86 14.22
CA GLN A 173 36.19 2.55 13.27
C GLN A 173 37.56 2.36 13.95
N LYS A 174 37.83 3.13 15.01
CA LYS A 174 39.06 2.98 15.80
C LYS A 174 39.11 1.66 16.56
N THR A 175 37.99 1.23 17.14
CA THR A 175 37.90 -0.02 17.91
C THR A 175 37.80 -1.26 17.02
N ALA A 176 37.28 -1.11 15.80
CA ALA A 176 37.04 -2.21 14.87
C ALA A 176 37.54 -1.88 13.44
N PRO A 177 38.86 -1.64 13.25
CA PRO A 177 39.42 -1.13 11.99
C PRO A 177 39.20 -2.06 10.80
N ARG A 178 39.06 -3.37 11.05
CA ARG A 178 38.71 -4.37 10.02
C ARG A 178 37.39 -4.05 9.31
N TYR A 179 36.44 -3.40 9.98
CA TYR A 179 35.10 -3.13 9.45
C TYR A 179 34.93 -1.66 9.04
N ALA A 180 36.00 -0.87 9.01
CA ALA A 180 35.91 0.59 8.89
C ALA A 180 35.20 1.06 7.61
N ASP A 181 35.50 0.40 6.48
CA ASP A 181 34.87 0.68 5.18
C ASP A 181 33.38 0.36 5.17
N TRP A 182 33.00 -0.77 5.78
CA TRP A 182 31.60 -1.16 5.88
C TRP A 182 30.82 -0.26 6.85
N LEU A 183 31.43 0.13 7.98
CA LEU A 183 30.85 1.10 8.91
C LEU A 183 30.66 2.47 8.26
N GLN A 184 31.61 2.90 7.42
CA GLN A 184 31.48 4.14 6.63
C GLN A 184 30.33 4.05 5.63
N ALA A 185 30.24 2.97 4.86
CA ALA A 185 29.15 2.78 3.93
C ALA A 185 27.79 2.70 4.65
N ARG A 186 27.77 2.08 5.82
CA ARG A 186 26.59 1.98 6.67
C ARG A 186 26.16 3.32 7.25
N SER A 187 27.10 4.21 7.62
CA SER A 187 26.75 5.54 8.15
C SER A 187 26.05 6.40 7.11
N TYR A 188 26.47 6.32 5.83
CA TYR A 188 25.75 6.97 4.73
C TYR A 188 24.33 6.46 4.58
N TRP A 189 24.13 5.14 4.69
CA TRP A 189 22.82 4.54 4.54
C TRP A 189 21.89 4.81 5.73
N VAL A 190 22.41 4.76 6.96
CA VAL A 190 21.63 5.04 8.18
C VAL A 190 21.20 6.50 8.22
N ASN A 191 22.07 7.42 7.78
CA ASN A 191 21.74 8.83 7.64
C ASN A 191 21.04 9.10 6.31
N ARG A 192 19.79 8.67 6.19
CA ARG A 192 19.01 8.58 4.94
C ARG A 192 18.78 9.91 4.21
N SER A 193 19.77 10.36 3.45
CA SER A 193 19.69 11.54 2.59
C SER A 193 20.16 11.22 1.17
N VAL A 194 19.69 12.02 0.21
CA VAL A 194 20.15 11.95 -1.18
C VAL A 194 21.66 12.18 -1.26
N ASP A 195 22.17 13.16 -0.50
CA ASP A 195 23.61 13.46 -0.44
C ASP A 195 24.42 12.29 0.11
N ASN A 196 23.96 11.63 1.17
CA ASN A 196 24.66 10.45 1.69
C ASN A 196 24.61 9.27 0.73
N THR A 197 23.51 9.11 -0.02
CA THR A 197 23.44 8.12 -1.09
C THR A 197 24.48 8.41 -2.19
N ALA A 198 24.64 9.68 -2.57
CA ALA A 198 25.69 10.09 -3.50
C ALA A 198 27.09 9.80 -2.93
N SER A 199 27.33 10.11 -1.66
CA SER A 199 28.59 9.76 -0.96
C SER A 199 28.84 8.26 -0.93
N LEU A 200 27.82 7.43 -0.69
CA LEU A 200 27.93 5.97 -0.76
C LEU A 200 28.33 5.51 -2.15
N PHE A 201 27.75 6.06 -3.21
CA PHE A 201 28.10 5.69 -4.58
C PHE A 201 29.51 6.15 -4.97
N ASN A 202 29.92 7.36 -4.61
CA ASN A 202 31.29 7.84 -4.81
C ASN A 202 32.31 6.98 -4.04
N PHE A 203 32.00 6.62 -2.79
CA PHE A 203 32.79 5.68 -2.00
C PHE A 203 32.95 4.34 -2.73
N MET A 204 31.87 3.77 -3.27
CA MET A 204 31.93 2.48 -3.98
C MET A 204 32.63 2.58 -5.35
N LEU A 205 32.43 3.66 -6.11
CA LEU A 205 33.05 3.90 -7.42
C LEU A 205 34.56 4.16 -7.32
N SER A 206 35.03 4.69 -6.19
CA SER A 206 36.44 4.95 -5.92
C SER A 206 37.19 3.76 -5.30
N GLY A 207 36.52 2.60 -5.11
CA GLY A 207 37.09 1.45 -4.40
C GLY A 207 37.35 1.75 -2.91
N GLY A 208 36.45 2.54 -2.31
CA GLY A 208 36.47 3.04 -0.94
C GLY A 208 37.33 4.29 -0.72
N LYS A 209 38.06 4.80 -1.71
CA LYS A 209 39.06 5.85 -1.49
C LYS A 209 38.45 7.23 -1.21
N ASP A 210 37.29 7.50 -1.76
CA ASP A 210 36.55 8.74 -1.53
C ASP A 210 35.67 8.61 -0.29
N ILE A 211 36.15 9.16 0.83
CA ILE A 211 35.49 9.10 2.13
C ILE A 211 35.05 10.51 2.50
N ALA A 212 33.77 10.80 2.27
CA ALA A 212 33.11 12.02 2.75
C ALA A 212 32.55 11.83 4.18
N PRO A 213 32.44 12.88 5.01
CA PRO A 213 31.63 12.79 6.22
C PRO A 213 30.16 12.49 5.87
N ALA A 214 29.47 11.71 6.70
CA ALA A 214 28.04 11.51 6.54
C ALA A 214 27.29 12.78 7.00
N ASN A 215 26.31 13.21 6.22
CA ASN A 215 25.39 14.27 6.60
C ASN A 215 24.40 13.74 7.63
N GLU A 216 24.51 14.19 8.87
CA GLU A 216 23.69 13.67 9.97
C GLU A 216 22.21 14.00 9.76
N VAL A 217 21.36 12.99 9.85
CA VAL A 217 19.89 13.13 9.82
C VAL A 217 19.36 12.78 11.20
N ALA A 218 18.74 13.75 11.87
CA ALA A 218 18.20 13.53 13.20
C ALA A 218 17.19 12.35 13.20
N PRO A 219 17.26 11.45 14.19
CA PRO A 219 16.45 10.23 14.22
C PRO A 219 14.95 10.51 14.46
N VAL A 220 14.63 11.70 14.99
CA VAL A 220 13.27 12.24 15.13
C VAL A 220 13.24 13.65 14.57
N ARG A 221 12.29 13.92 13.68
CA ARG A 221 12.14 15.23 13.02
C ARG A 221 10.70 15.69 13.06
N PHE A 222 10.50 16.99 13.30
CA PHE A 222 9.18 17.60 13.43
C PHE A 222 8.96 18.65 12.34
N ALA A 223 7.88 18.52 11.60
CA ALA A 223 7.44 19.48 10.60
C ALA A 223 6.07 20.05 10.97
N LEU A 224 6.02 21.35 11.26
CA LEU A 224 4.78 22.08 11.44
C LEU A 224 4.29 22.58 10.08
N TYR A 225 3.09 22.16 9.67
CA TYR A 225 2.51 22.56 8.40
C TYR A 225 1.77 23.89 8.50
N GLN A 226 2.23 24.91 7.77
CA GLN A 226 1.67 26.26 7.75
C GLN A 226 1.81 26.88 6.36
N ASN A 227 0.80 27.64 5.89
CA ASN A 227 0.83 28.34 4.61
C ASN A 227 1.22 27.45 3.41
N LYS A 228 0.71 26.23 3.38
CA LYS A 228 1.00 25.20 2.37
C LYS A 228 2.46 24.71 2.34
N ALA A 229 3.26 25.01 3.36
CA ALA A 229 4.65 24.60 3.47
C ALA A 229 4.93 23.92 4.82
N ALA A 230 5.95 23.06 4.84
CA ALA A 230 6.45 22.46 6.06
C ALA A 230 7.55 23.34 6.66
N ARG A 231 7.43 23.69 7.94
CA ARG A 231 8.49 24.31 8.72
C ARG A 231 9.08 23.27 9.67
N TRP A 232 10.31 22.85 9.38
CA TRP A 232 11.05 21.90 10.22
C TRP A 232 11.56 22.60 11.47
N LEU A 233 11.33 22.01 12.65
CA LEU A 233 11.58 22.62 13.95
C LEU A 233 12.20 21.60 14.92
N SER A 234 12.96 22.11 15.88
CA SER A 234 13.27 21.34 17.10
C SER A 234 12.00 21.13 17.92
N ALA A 235 12.00 20.16 18.83
CA ALA A 235 10.86 19.89 19.69
C ALA A 235 10.44 21.11 20.52
N ASP A 236 11.39 21.89 21.05
CA ASP A 236 11.08 23.11 21.81
C ASP A 236 10.55 24.25 20.93
N ALA A 237 11.12 24.44 19.74
CA ALA A 237 10.62 25.43 18.79
C ALA A 237 9.21 25.07 18.29
N LEU A 238 8.92 23.78 18.14
CA LEU A 238 7.58 23.26 17.83
C LEU A 238 6.62 23.58 18.98
N ALA A 239 6.98 23.23 20.22
CA ALA A 239 6.15 23.46 21.40
C ALA A 239 5.74 24.94 21.54
N ASN A 240 6.68 25.86 21.28
CA ASN A 240 6.43 27.31 21.31
C ASN A 240 5.58 27.82 20.13
N ALA A 241 5.61 27.13 18.98
CA ALA A 241 4.89 27.53 17.78
C ALA A 241 3.40 27.14 17.82
N LEU A 242 3.07 26.05 18.52
CA LEU A 242 1.70 25.55 18.66
C LEU A 242 0.88 26.44 19.61
N LYS A 243 -0.43 26.48 19.39
CA LYS A 243 -1.40 27.32 20.12
C LYS A 243 -2.40 26.44 20.87
N PRO A 244 -2.64 26.69 22.17
CA PRO A 244 -3.66 25.96 22.93
C PRO A 244 -5.06 26.21 22.35
N MET A 245 -5.99 25.29 22.62
CA MET A 245 -7.40 25.36 22.18
C MET A 245 -7.64 25.34 20.67
N ARG A 246 -6.59 25.23 19.85
CA ARG A 246 -6.72 25.00 18.41
C ARG A 246 -6.45 23.53 18.12
N ARG A 247 -7.43 22.83 17.53
CA ARG A 247 -7.34 21.41 17.19
C ARG A 247 -6.00 21.05 16.56
N THR A 248 -5.40 19.97 17.04
CA THR A 248 -4.07 19.51 16.62
C THR A 248 -4.14 18.10 16.03
N LEU A 249 -3.66 17.96 14.80
CA LEU A 249 -3.42 16.68 14.15
C LEU A 249 -1.93 16.35 14.24
N TRP A 250 -1.62 15.22 14.85
CA TRP A 250 -0.29 14.62 14.84
C TRP A 250 -0.25 13.52 13.79
N ILE A 251 0.70 13.56 12.86
CA ILE A 251 0.93 12.51 11.87
C ILE A 251 2.26 11.84 12.24
N LEU A 252 2.21 10.57 12.65
CA LEU A 252 3.39 9.79 12.98
C LEU A 252 3.73 8.87 11.81
N ASP A 253 4.83 9.13 11.13
CA ASP A 253 5.33 8.31 10.02
C ASP A 253 6.79 7.89 10.27
N HIS A 254 7.27 6.98 9.45
CA HIS A 254 8.66 6.56 9.43
C HIS A 254 9.57 7.73 9.02
N ASP A 255 10.84 7.68 9.41
CA ASP A 255 11.88 8.67 9.09
C ASP A 255 12.06 9.01 7.59
N GLY A 256 11.45 8.26 6.66
CA GLY A 256 11.49 8.50 5.21
C GLY A 256 10.18 9.07 4.64
N GLY A 257 9.22 9.45 5.48
CA GLY A 257 7.93 10.02 5.04
C GLY A 257 8.04 11.36 4.31
N ASP A 258 9.22 11.99 4.29
CA ASP A 258 9.53 13.21 3.53
C ASP A 258 10.01 12.95 2.08
N ILE A 259 10.13 11.69 1.67
CA ILE A 259 10.38 11.33 0.27
C ILE A 259 9.21 11.83 -0.60
N SER A 260 9.54 12.24 -1.83
CA SER A 260 8.53 12.67 -2.81
C SER A 260 7.48 11.58 -3.06
N GLY A 261 6.20 11.96 -3.09
CA GLY A 261 5.05 11.03 -3.10
C GLY A 261 4.57 10.68 -1.69
N ASP A 262 5.45 10.14 -0.85
CA ASP A 262 5.12 9.83 0.57
C ASP A 262 4.69 11.10 1.32
N TRP A 263 5.42 12.19 1.12
CA TRP A 263 5.14 13.49 1.72
C TRP A 263 3.81 14.10 1.23
N GLU A 264 3.33 13.72 0.05
CA GLU A 264 2.06 14.23 -0.48
C GLU A 264 0.89 13.80 0.42
N LEU A 265 0.95 12.60 1.03
CA LEU A 265 -0.06 12.15 1.97
C LEU A 265 -0.13 13.07 3.20
N HIS A 266 1.02 13.48 3.73
CA HIS A 266 1.11 14.43 4.85
C HIS A 266 0.50 15.78 4.46
N GLN A 267 0.82 16.27 3.27
CA GLN A 267 0.28 17.52 2.75
C GLN A 267 -1.24 17.46 2.61
N GLN A 268 -1.80 16.40 2.02
CA GLN A 268 -3.26 16.26 1.87
C GLN A 268 -3.96 16.14 3.23
N LEU A 269 -3.41 15.38 4.18
CA LEU A 269 -3.94 15.29 5.55
C LEU A 269 -3.95 16.66 6.25
N CYS A 270 -2.86 17.41 6.15
CA CYS A 270 -2.75 18.74 6.77
C CYS A 270 -3.60 19.82 6.07
N GLN A 271 -3.87 19.69 4.77
CA GLN A 271 -4.70 20.63 4.01
C GLN A 271 -6.20 20.35 4.14
N ALA A 272 -6.61 19.13 4.50
CA ALA A 272 -8.01 18.74 4.53
C ALA A 272 -8.86 19.56 5.52
N LYS A 273 -8.25 20.09 6.58
CA LYS A 273 -8.91 20.84 7.66
C LYS A 273 -8.00 21.95 8.18
N HIS A 274 -8.60 23.00 8.75
CA HIS A 274 -7.87 24.16 9.29
C HIS A 274 -7.33 23.89 10.71
N TRP A 275 -6.58 22.82 10.87
CA TRP A 275 -5.97 22.40 12.15
C TRP A 275 -4.52 22.86 12.27
N GLN A 276 -3.96 22.73 13.46
CA GLN A 276 -2.50 22.66 13.61
C GLN A 276 -2.09 21.27 13.18
N CYS A 277 -1.23 21.14 12.17
CA CYS A 277 -0.84 19.83 11.68
C CYS A 277 0.66 19.67 11.85
N VAL A 278 1.06 18.63 12.57
CA VAL A 278 2.46 18.31 12.84
C VAL A 278 2.74 16.93 12.28
N SER A 279 3.69 16.85 11.35
CA SER A 279 4.27 15.58 10.93
C SER A 279 5.50 15.29 11.77
N ILE A 280 5.55 14.08 12.34
CA ILE A 280 6.69 13.56 13.09
C ILE A 280 7.23 12.37 12.31
N LEU A 281 8.48 12.49 11.87
CA LEU A 281 9.18 11.42 11.17
C LEU A 281 10.18 10.81 12.14
N ALA A 282 10.02 9.53 12.43
CA ALA A 282 10.84 8.83 13.42
C ALA A 282 11.33 7.47 12.90
N GLY A 283 12.58 7.14 13.23
CA GLY A 283 13.14 5.82 13.00
C GLY A 283 12.51 4.75 13.92
N TRP A 284 12.76 3.47 13.60
CA TRP A 284 12.32 2.35 14.43
C TRP A 284 12.98 2.32 15.80
N GLY A 285 12.25 1.83 16.82
CA GLY A 285 12.79 1.64 18.16
C GLY A 285 12.70 2.90 19.00
N GLU A 286 13.78 3.22 19.71
CA GLU A 286 13.90 4.39 20.59
C GLU A 286 13.47 5.72 19.94
N PRO A 287 13.81 6.04 18.68
CA PRO A 287 13.32 7.28 18.06
C PRO A 287 11.80 7.37 17.98
N SER A 288 11.10 6.25 17.73
CA SER A 288 9.63 6.23 17.76
C SER A 288 9.08 6.38 19.19
N VAL A 289 9.78 5.87 20.19
CA VAL A 289 9.44 6.13 21.61
C VAL A 289 9.58 7.62 21.90
N ASN A 290 10.70 8.23 21.53
CA ASN A 290 10.99 9.65 21.73
C ASN A 290 9.98 10.55 21.01
N ALA A 291 9.54 10.17 19.82
CA ALA A 291 8.47 10.87 19.09
C ALA A 291 7.16 10.92 19.89
N VAL A 292 6.73 9.80 20.47
CA VAL A 292 5.51 9.73 21.29
C VAL A 292 5.71 10.46 22.63
N GLN A 293 6.89 10.38 23.24
CA GLN A 293 7.24 11.14 24.44
C GLN A 293 7.13 12.65 24.20
N GLU A 294 7.57 13.15 23.04
CA GLU A 294 7.44 14.58 22.70
C GLU A 294 5.98 14.99 22.47
N ILE A 295 5.16 14.14 21.82
CA ILE A 295 3.71 14.39 21.77
C ILE A 295 3.14 14.46 23.19
N HIS A 296 3.48 13.50 24.04
CA HIS A 296 3.02 13.46 25.44
C HIS A 296 3.43 14.73 26.21
N ARG A 297 4.69 15.13 26.15
CA ARG A 297 5.21 16.33 26.81
C ARG A 297 4.48 17.59 26.34
N ILE A 298 4.30 17.74 25.02
CA ILE A 298 3.65 18.93 24.45
C ILE A 298 2.15 18.96 24.80
N MET A 299 1.47 17.82 24.71
CA MET A 299 0.04 17.71 25.01
C MET A 299 -0.30 17.85 26.50
N ARG A 300 0.60 17.42 27.40
CA ARG A 300 0.44 17.61 28.85
C ARG A 300 0.90 18.98 29.34
N GLY A 301 1.74 19.67 28.58
CA GLY A 301 2.22 21.01 28.90
C GLY A 301 1.53 22.09 28.05
N PRO A 302 2.21 22.68 27.05
CA PRO A 302 1.70 23.82 26.26
C PRO A 302 0.31 23.64 25.62
N LEU A 303 -0.08 22.40 25.31
CA LEU A 303 -1.36 22.08 24.68
C LEU A 303 -2.35 21.38 25.61
N ALA A 304 -2.19 21.45 26.93
CA ALA A 304 -3.13 20.87 27.89
C ALA A 304 -4.58 21.29 27.60
N GLY A 305 -5.48 20.31 27.51
CA GLY A 305 -6.91 20.52 27.20
C GLY A 305 -7.21 20.81 25.72
N THR A 306 -6.21 20.83 24.84
CA THR A 306 -6.42 21.04 23.41
C THR A 306 -6.91 19.75 22.75
N PRO A 307 -8.02 19.77 21.99
CA PRO A 307 -8.48 18.59 21.27
C PRO A 307 -7.46 18.15 20.22
N ALA A 308 -7.12 16.87 20.22
CA ALA A 308 -6.10 16.34 19.33
C ALA A 308 -6.41 14.92 18.86
N ALA A 309 -5.74 14.50 17.79
CA ALA A 309 -5.77 13.13 17.31
C ALA A 309 -4.44 12.78 16.66
N ILE A 310 -4.16 11.47 16.61
CA ILE A 310 -2.97 10.93 15.96
C ILE A 310 -3.40 10.14 14.73
N VAL A 311 -2.71 10.35 13.61
CA VAL A 311 -2.72 9.45 12.46
C VAL A 311 -1.38 8.72 12.45
N ALA A 312 -1.42 7.41 12.65
CA ALA A 312 -0.23 6.56 12.58
C ALA A 312 -0.13 5.98 11.17
N ILE A 313 0.90 6.39 10.43
CA ILE A 313 1.24 5.84 9.11
C ILE A 313 2.24 4.70 9.26
N GLN A 314 3.12 4.76 10.27
CA GLN A 314 4.08 3.71 10.59
C GLN A 314 3.43 2.33 10.61
N ASP A 315 4.03 1.38 9.90
CA ASP A 315 3.68 -0.03 10.00
C ASP A 315 4.20 -0.62 11.33
N PHE A 316 3.81 -1.85 11.66
CA PHE A 316 4.06 -2.53 12.94
C PHE A 316 3.58 -1.74 14.17
N VAL A 317 3.99 -2.18 15.36
CA VAL A 317 3.84 -1.43 16.61
C VAL A 317 4.76 -0.21 16.62
N ILE A 318 4.22 0.92 17.09
CA ILE A 318 4.99 2.13 17.35
C ILE A 318 5.98 1.85 18.49
N GLY A 319 7.24 2.21 18.29
CA GLY A 319 8.35 1.88 19.20
C GLY A 319 9.07 0.57 18.85
N GLY A 320 8.62 -0.17 17.84
CA GLY A 320 9.20 -1.46 17.47
C GLY A 320 9.05 -2.53 18.57
N GLY A 321 9.86 -3.58 18.52
CA GLY A 321 9.75 -4.71 19.47
C GLY A 321 9.97 -4.30 20.93
N GLU A 322 11.10 -3.68 21.23
CA GLU A 322 11.51 -3.33 22.61
C GLU A 322 10.79 -2.10 23.16
N GLY A 323 10.47 -1.11 22.31
CA GLY A 323 9.80 0.13 22.72
C GLY A 323 8.29 0.05 22.83
N ARG A 324 7.67 -1.07 22.42
CA ARG A 324 6.20 -1.24 22.36
C ARG A 324 5.51 -0.90 23.68
N GLU A 325 5.99 -1.45 24.79
CA GLU A 325 5.34 -1.29 26.10
C GLU A 325 5.41 0.13 26.63
N ALA A 326 6.59 0.76 26.51
CA ALA A 326 6.77 2.17 26.84
C ALA A 326 5.84 3.06 26.02
N VAL A 327 5.71 2.79 24.71
CA VAL A 327 4.78 3.52 23.85
C VAL A 327 3.34 3.26 24.25
N THR A 328 2.92 2.01 24.50
CA THR A 328 1.56 1.70 24.93
C THR A 328 1.18 2.46 26.20
N GLN A 329 2.09 2.55 27.17
CA GLN A 329 1.88 3.34 28.37
C GLN A 329 1.70 4.83 28.04
N LEU A 330 2.60 5.40 27.24
CA LEU A 330 2.51 6.81 26.83
C LEU A 330 1.23 7.13 26.05
N LEU A 331 0.77 6.22 25.20
CA LEU A 331 -0.50 6.37 24.45
C LEU A 331 -1.71 6.31 25.40
N GLY A 332 -1.68 5.40 26.39
CA GLY A 332 -2.69 5.33 27.44
C GLY A 332 -2.74 6.60 28.31
N GLU A 333 -1.57 7.16 28.64
CA GLU A 333 -1.46 8.44 29.33
C GLU A 333 -1.94 9.60 28.45
N LEU A 334 -1.62 9.61 27.15
CA LEU A 334 -2.10 10.63 26.22
C LEU A 334 -3.62 10.65 26.09
N ASN A 335 -4.26 9.48 26.08
CA ASN A 335 -5.70 9.31 25.93
C ASN A 335 -6.29 10.07 24.72
N LEU A 336 -5.60 9.99 23.57
CA LEU A 336 -6.03 10.57 22.31
C LEU A 336 -6.55 9.50 21.35
N PRO A 337 -7.48 9.83 20.45
CA PRO A 337 -7.86 8.94 19.35
C PRO A 337 -6.67 8.76 18.39
N ILE A 338 -6.36 7.50 18.06
CA ILE A 338 -5.28 7.13 17.14
C ILE A 338 -5.87 6.29 16.02
N LEU A 339 -5.82 6.81 14.79
CA LEU A 339 -6.30 6.08 13.62
C LEU A 339 -5.14 5.60 12.75
N LYS A 340 -5.20 4.34 12.31
CA LYS A 340 -4.21 3.75 11.42
C LYS A 340 -4.45 4.19 9.97
N ALA A 341 -3.44 4.82 9.39
CA ALA A 341 -3.34 5.07 7.96
C ALA A 341 -2.42 4.03 7.33
N ILE A 342 -2.90 3.35 6.29
CA ILE A 342 -2.15 2.34 5.56
C ILE A 342 -1.66 2.96 4.24
N ARG A 343 -0.36 2.82 3.99
CA ARG A 343 0.28 3.09 2.69
C ARG A 343 0.67 1.75 2.09
N LEU A 344 0.08 1.40 0.95
CA LEU A 344 0.48 0.21 0.18
C LEU A 344 1.49 0.66 -0.87
N SER A 345 2.73 0.21 -0.71
CA SER A 345 3.84 0.48 -1.64
C SER A 345 3.90 -0.48 -2.82
N GLU A 346 3.13 -1.56 -2.76
CA GLU A 346 3.18 -2.70 -3.67
C GLU A 346 1.97 -2.80 -4.60
N TRP A 347 0.84 -2.15 -4.28
CA TRP A 347 -0.38 -2.23 -5.06
C TRP A 347 -0.73 -0.87 -5.65
N SER A 348 -1.02 -0.87 -6.95
CA SER A 348 -1.65 0.23 -7.66
C SER A 348 -3.12 0.41 -7.30
N GLU A 349 -3.69 1.55 -7.67
CA GLU A 349 -5.14 1.82 -7.55
C GLU A 349 -5.98 0.75 -8.24
N ALA A 350 -5.56 0.31 -9.43
CA ALA A 350 -6.25 -0.77 -10.14
C ALA A 350 -6.16 -2.11 -9.41
N GLU A 351 -4.98 -2.49 -8.91
CA GLU A 351 -4.83 -3.73 -8.15
C GLU A 351 -5.64 -3.71 -6.86
N TRP A 352 -5.67 -2.56 -6.17
CA TRP A 352 -6.46 -2.37 -4.96
C TRP A 352 -7.97 -2.42 -5.21
N ASP A 353 -8.47 -1.69 -6.21
CA ASP A 353 -9.90 -1.63 -6.57
C ASP A 353 -10.45 -2.99 -7.06
N LEU A 354 -9.60 -3.77 -7.73
CA LEU A 354 -9.96 -5.10 -8.25
C LEU A 354 -9.74 -6.21 -7.21
N SER A 355 -9.00 -5.94 -6.13
CA SER A 355 -8.68 -6.92 -5.10
C SER A 355 -9.89 -7.23 -4.20
N PRO A 356 -10.21 -8.53 -3.98
CA PRO A 356 -11.20 -8.92 -2.99
C PRO A 356 -10.67 -8.83 -1.54
N GLU A 357 -9.34 -8.72 -1.35
CA GLU A 357 -8.71 -8.70 -0.02
C GLU A 357 -8.55 -7.27 0.54
N GLY A 358 -8.47 -6.26 -0.34
CA GLY A 358 -8.31 -4.85 0.03
C GLY A 358 -6.93 -4.45 0.57
N ILE A 359 -6.15 -5.38 1.12
CA ILE A 359 -4.71 -5.27 1.40
C ILE A 359 -4.02 -6.61 1.16
N PRO A 360 -2.71 -6.66 0.89
CA PRO A 360 -1.97 -7.91 0.75
C PRO A 360 -2.05 -8.76 2.03
N ARG A 361 -2.45 -10.02 1.89
CA ARG A 361 -2.62 -10.99 2.99
C ARG A 361 -1.40 -11.10 3.91
N ASP A 362 -0.20 -11.15 3.33
CA ASP A 362 1.07 -11.22 4.04
C ASP A 362 1.37 -9.95 4.84
N SER A 363 0.77 -8.81 4.49
CA SER A 363 0.92 -7.54 5.20
C SER A 363 -0.06 -7.29 6.34
N VAL A 364 -1.17 -8.05 6.41
CA VAL A 364 -2.25 -7.86 7.40
C VAL A 364 -1.70 -7.85 8.82
N HIS A 365 -0.78 -8.76 9.14
CA HIS A 365 -0.27 -8.90 10.50
C HIS A 365 0.50 -7.67 10.99
N TYR A 366 1.34 -7.05 10.15
CA TYR A 366 2.13 -5.89 10.54
C TYR A 366 1.43 -4.55 10.24
N ARG A 367 0.45 -4.48 9.34
CA ARG A 367 -0.29 -3.23 9.04
C ARG A 367 -1.60 -3.05 9.82
N VAL A 368 -2.18 -4.13 10.34
CA VAL A 368 -3.45 -4.12 11.08
C VAL A 368 -3.30 -4.75 12.46
N ALA A 369 -3.01 -6.05 12.53
CA ALA A 369 -3.10 -6.80 13.80
C ALA A 369 -2.09 -6.32 14.86
N MET A 370 -0.84 -6.06 14.48
CA MET A 370 0.17 -5.55 15.41
C MET A 370 -0.16 -4.14 15.94
N PRO A 371 -0.48 -3.14 15.10
CA PRO A 371 -0.97 -1.84 15.56
C PRO A 371 -2.16 -1.92 16.53
N GLU A 372 -3.11 -2.83 16.29
CA GLU A 372 -4.29 -3.01 17.15
C GLU A 372 -3.93 -3.42 18.59
N LEU A 373 -2.79 -4.08 18.82
CA LEU A 373 -2.27 -4.40 20.16
C LEU A 373 -1.96 -3.13 20.99
N GLN A 374 -1.80 -1.97 20.36
CA GLN A 374 -1.57 -0.68 21.01
C GLN A 374 -2.81 0.24 20.93
N GLY A 375 -3.97 -0.28 20.53
CA GLY A 375 -5.19 0.50 20.30
C GLY A 375 -5.15 1.37 19.03
N VAL A 376 -4.11 1.23 18.21
CA VAL A 376 -3.98 1.92 16.91
C VAL A 376 -4.86 1.17 15.90
N SER A 377 -6.08 1.65 15.72
CA SER A 377 -7.16 0.91 15.06
C SER A 377 -7.86 1.75 13.98
N GLN A 378 -9.02 1.26 13.51
CA GLN A 378 -9.79 1.86 12.41
C GLN A 378 -8.91 2.05 11.16
N PRO A 379 -8.28 0.97 10.67
CA PRO A 379 -7.37 1.04 9.53
C PRO A 379 -8.08 1.53 8.28
N GLN A 380 -7.39 2.40 7.54
CA GLN A 380 -7.84 2.87 6.24
C GLN A 380 -6.65 3.00 5.29
N VAL A 381 -6.78 2.46 4.07
CA VAL A 381 -5.81 2.66 3.00
C VAL A 381 -5.92 4.10 2.51
N LEU A 382 -4.84 4.87 2.63
CA LEU A 382 -4.79 6.28 2.25
C LEU A 382 -3.86 6.57 1.09
N ALA A 383 -2.95 5.65 0.76
CA ALA A 383 -2.04 5.82 -0.36
C ALA A 383 -1.67 4.46 -0.95
N LEU A 384 -1.46 4.47 -2.26
CA LEU A 384 -1.17 3.30 -3.09
C LEU A 384 0.09 3.56 -3.94
N ALA A 385 0.63 2.52 -4.55
CA ALA A 385 1.73 2.64 -5.49
C ALA A 385 1.24 3.26 -6.81
N GLU A 386 2.01 4.18 -7.36
CA GLU A 386 1.86 4.67 -8.73
C GLU A 386 3.13 4.33 -9.49
N PRO A 387 3.08 3.34 -10.40
CA PRO A 387 4.19 3.03 -11.29
C PRO A 387 4.59 4.31 -12.05
N SER A 388 5.81 4.78 -11.81
CA SER A 388 6.35 5.97 -12.46
C SER A 388 7.31 5.63 -13.61
N GLY A 389 7.40 4.33 -13.95
CA GLY A 389 8.23 3.80 -15.03
C GLY A 389 9.64 3.39 -14.58
N ILE A 390 10.50 3.16 -15.57
CA ILE A 390 11.92 2.85 -15.38
C ILE A 390 12.72 4.13 -15.54
N ASP A 391 13.57 4.45 -14.57
CA ASP A 391 14.48 5.58 -14.66
C ASP A 391 15.47 5.37 -15.82
N PRO A 392 15.55 6.27 -16.81
CA PRO A 392 16.34 6.04 -18.02
C PRO A 392 17.86 6.11 -17.79
N LEU A 393 18.32 6.75 -16.72
CA LEU A 393 19.74 6.88 -16.41
C LEU A 393 20.29 5.64 -15.69
N THR A 394 19.49 5.04 -14.82
CA THR A 394 19.93 3.93 -13.95
C THR A 394 19.29 2.58 -14.29
N GLY A 395 18.14 2.59 -14.97
CA GLY A 395 17.32 1.42 -15.24
C GLY A 395 16.56 0.88 -14.03
N GLY A 396 16.51 1.62 -12.92
CA GLY A 396 15.74 1.25 -11.72
C GLY A 396 14.25 1.54 -11.90
N SER A 397 13.40 0.61 -11.47
CA SER A 397 11.94 0.85 -11.40
C SER A 397 11.63 1.90 -10.33
N VAL A 398 10.79 2.88 -10.66
CA VAL A 398 10.33 3.92 -9.75
C VAL A 398 8.86 3.70 -9.43
N TYR A 399 8.57 3.49 -8.15
CA TYR A 399 7.21 3.58 -7.62
C TYR A 399 7.11 4.84 -6.79
N ARG A 400 6.06 5.63 -7.03
CA ARG A 400 5.70 6.76 -6.18
C ARG A 400 4.52 6.37 -5.32
N SER A 401 4.47 6.87 -4.10
CA SER A 401 3.26 6.77 -3.29
C SER A 401 2.28 7.85 -3.73
N LYS A 402 1.04 7.46 -3.98
CA LYS A 402 -0.05 8.33 -4.43
C LYS A 402 -1.18 8.31 -3.41
N PRO A 403 -1.51 9.44 -2.76
CA PRO A 403 -2.63 9.49 -1.84
C PRO A 403 -3.98 9.34 -2.54
N LEU A 404 -4.87 8.56 -1.93
CA LEU A 404 -6.28 8.44 -2.29
C LEU A 404 -7.07 9.60 -1.67
N SER A 405 -7.24 10.71 -2.40
CA SER A 405 -7.83 11.94 -1.85
C SER A 405 -9.23 11.76 -1.24
N SER A 406 -10.06 10.87 -1.82
CA SER A 406 -11.38 10.51 -1.27
C SER A 406 -11.27 9.87 0.11
N GLU A 407 -10.29 8.98 0.29
CA GLU A 407 -10.06 8.26 1.53
C GLU A 407 -9.37 9.15 2.57
N VAL A 408 -8.45 10.03 2.16
CA VAL A 408 -7.90 11.09 3.04
C VAL A 408 -9.01 12.00 3.57
N LYS A 409 -9.96 12.40 2.71
CA LYS A 409 -11.14 13.17 3.13
C LYS A 409 -12.00 12.41 4.12
N ARG A 410 -12.25 11.11 3.90
CA ARG A 410 -13.01 10.26 4.81
C ARG A 410 -12.30 10.13 6.17
N GLN A 411 -10.99 9.92 6.18
CA GLN A 411 -10.20 9.80 7.40
C GLN A 411 -10.22 11.10 8.20
N THR A 412 -10.01 12.24 7.54
CA THR A 412 -10.03 13.56 8.19
C THR A 412 -11.42 13.93 8.72
N GLN A 413 -12.50 13.45 8.10
CA GLN A 413 -13.85 13.57 8.68
C GLN A 413 -14.00 12.72 9.95
N ARG A 414 -13.51 11.48 9.97
CA ARG A 414 -13.52 10.63 11.19
C ARG A 414 -12.73 11.28 12.33
N LEU A 415 -11.53 11.78 12.06
CA LEU A 415 -10.70 12.50 13.03
C LEU A 415 -11.42 13.74 13.57
N ALA A 416 -12.11 14.49 12.70
CA ALA A 416 -12.89 15.66 13.11
C ALA A 416 -13.97 15.26 14.12
N HIS A 417 -14.72 14.18 13.86
CA HIS A 417 -15.76 13.69 14.77
C HIS A 417 -15.20 13.17 16.10
N TRP A 418 -14.03 12.54 16.09
CA TRP A 418 -13.33 12.17 17.33
C TRP A 418 -12.90 13.39 18.16
N MET A 419 -12.44 14.46 17.52
CA MET A 419 -12.13 15.72 18.20
C MET A 419 -13.42 16.45 18.66
N ASP A 420 -14.52 16.37 17.90
CA ASP A 420 -15.82 16.91 18.33
C ASP A 420 -16.29 16.24 19.65
N LEU A 421 -16.00 14.95 19.84
CA LEU A 421 -16.32 14.23 21.07
C LEU A 421 -15.47 14.65 22.28
N GLN A 422 -14.26 15.16 22.05
CA GLN A 422 -13.40 15.73 23.10
C GLN A 422 -13.90 17.12 23.53
N GLU A 423 -14.47 17.89 22.60
CA GLU A 423 -14.96 19.25 22.87
C GLU A 423 -16.37 19.27 23.49
N LYS A 424 -17.25 18.36 23.07
CA LYS A 424 -18.64 18.34 23.54
C LYS A 424 -18.75 17.93 25.01
N SER A 425 -19.61 18.62 25.74
CA SER A 425 -20.06 18.14 27.04
C SER A 425 -20.89 16.85 26.88
N ASN A 426 -20.97 16.03 27.93
CA ASN A 426 -21.76 14.78 27.87
C ASN A 426 -23.25 15.03 27.58
N ALA A 427 -23.80 16.17 28.03
CA ALA A 427 -25.20 16.54 27.78
C ALA A 427 -25.52 16.81 26.29
N GLU A 428 -24.51 17.20 25.50
CA GLU A 428 -24.64 17.50 24.07
C GLU A 428 -24.33 16.30 23.16
N LYS A 429 -23.74 15.23 23.72
CA LYS A 429 -23.43 14.01 22.98
C LYS A 429 -24.71 13.21 22.74
N ARG A 430 -24.94 12.86 21.47
CA ARG A 430 -26.03 11.98 21.04
C ARG A 430 -25.45 10.62 20.70
N ILE A 431 -25.84 9.59 21.47
CA ILE A 431 -25.30 8.23 21.34
C ILE A 431 -26.37 7.33 20.71
N GLY A 432 -26.03 6.67 19.61
CA GLY A 432 -26.83 5.60 19.03
C GLY A 432 -26.39 4.27 19.62
N VAL A 433 -27.34 3.46 20.09
CA VAL A 433 -27.08 2.08 20.54
C VAL A 433 -27.78 1.14 19.58
N VAL A 434 -27.02 0.23 18.98
CA VAL A 434 -27.52 -0.78 18.03
C VAL A 434 -27.48 -2.13 18.72
N TYR A 435 -28.61 -2.83 18.74
CA TYR A 435 -28.73 -4.19 19.25
C TYR A 435 -29.29 -5.10 18.16
N TYR A 436 -28.96 -6.38 18.23
CA TYR A 436 -29.43 -7.37 17.27
C TYR A 436 -30.68 -8.10 17.79
N ASN A 437 -31.57 -8.43 16.86
CA ASN A 437 -32.73 -9.28 17.07
C ASN A 437 -32.74 -10.35 15.97
N HIS A 438 -31.97 -11.42 16.17
CA HIS A 438 -31.76 -12.47 15.17
C HIS A 438 -32.01 -13.87 15.77
N PRO A 439 -32.80 -14.74 15.12
CA PRO A 439 -33.56 -14.49 13.88
C PRO A 439 -34.69 -13.46 14.08
N PRO A 440 -35.18 -12.80 13.01
CA PRO A 440 -36.22 -11.76 13.12
C PRO A 440 -37.48 -12.32 13.77
N GLY A 441 -38.16 -11.50 14.56
CA GLY A 441 -39.31 -11.92 15.36
C GLY A 441 -39.42 -11.16 16.68
N ARG A 442 -40.29 -11.66 17.57
CA ARG A 442 -40.61 -10.98 18.84
C ARG A 442 -39.74 -11.42 20.03
N HIS A 443 -38.95 -12.48 19.88
CA HIS A 443 -38.37 -13.22 21.01
C HIS A 443 -36.84 -13.25 21.07
N ASN A 444 -36.13 -12.59 20.15
CA ASN A 444 -34.68 -12.82 19.98
C ASN A 444 -33.80 -11.58 20.22
N ILE A 445 -34.24 -10.65 21.07
CA ILE A 445 -33.37 -9.57 21.56
C ILE A 445 -32.44 -10.17 22.63
N GLY A 446 -31.27 -10.63 22.19
CA GLY A 446 -30.30 -11.30 23.03
C GLY A 446 -28.93 -11.37 22.37
N ALA A 447 -27.92 -11.73 23.14
CA ALA A 447 -26.57 -11.98 22.68
C ALA A 447 -25.96 -13.13 23.50
N ASP A 448 -24.94 -13.79 22.95
CA ASP A 448 -24.30 -14.92 23.63
C ASP A 448 -23.73 -14.50 24.98
N ASN A 449 -24.10 -15.23 26.04
CA ASN A 449 -23.72 -14.98 27.43
C ASN A 449 -23.95 -13.55 27.96
N LEU A 450 -24.85 -12.77 27.35
CA LEU A 450 -25.15 -11.39 27.74
C LEU A 450 -26.66 -11.17 27.94
N ASN A 451 -27.06 -10.75 29.14
CA ASN A 451 -28.43 -10.26 29.38
C ASN A 451 -28.58 -8.85 28.79
N VAL A 452 -29.04 -8.77 27.54
CA VAL A 452 -29.09 -7.52 26.77
C VAL A 452 -29.98 -6.44 27.42
N PRO A 453 -31.25 -6.71 27.81
CA PRO A 453 -32.08 -5.70 28.45
C PRO A 453 -31.49 -5.15 29.76
N GLU A 454 -30.97 -6.03 30.62
CA GLU A 454 -30.34 -5.61 31.88
C GLU A 454 -29.09 -4.76 31.62
N SER A 455 -28.23 -5.21 30.72
CA SER A 455 -26.99 -4.50 30.38
C SER A 455 -27.26 -3.12 29.77
N LEU A 456 -28.25 -3.02 28.88
CA LEU A 456 -28.66 -1.74 28.29
C LEU A 456 -29.22 -0.78 29.34
N LEU A 457 -30.03 -1.27 30.28
CA LEU A 457 -30.57 -0.43 31.35
C LEU A 457 -29.46 0.10 32.25
N GLU A 458 -28.49 -0.73 32.63
CA GLU A 458 -27.32 -0.32 33.41
C GLU A 458 -26.44 0.69 32.66
N MET A 459 -26.22 0.49 31.35
CA MET A 459 -25.54 1.47 30.51
C MET A 459 -26.27 2.82 30.52
N LEU A 460 -27.60 2.83 30.37
CA LEU A 460 -28.41 4.06 30.38
C LEU A 460 -28.37 4.77 31.75
N ARG A 461 -28.39 4.01 32.85
CA ARG A 461 -28.24 4.54 34.22
C ARG A 461 -26.86 5.17 34.42
N ALA A 462 -25.80 4.48 34.02
CA ALA A 462 -24.43 4.99 34.07
C ALA A 462 -24.25 6.25 33.21
N MET A 463 -24.79 6.27 32.01
CA MET A 463 -24.79 7.46 31.14
C MET A 463 -25.53 8.62 31.77
N LYS A 464 -26.71 8.40 32.36
CA LYS A 464 -27.45 9.45 33.06
C LYS A 464 -26.65 10.03 34.24
N ALA A 465 -26.02 9.16 35.03
CA ALA A 465 -25.16 9.56 36.14
C ALA A 465 -23.93 10.36 35.67
N ALA A 466 -23.39 10.03 34.50
CA ALA A 466 -22.29 10.75 33.85
C ALA A 466 -22.71 12.06 33.15
N GLY A 467 -23.98 12.47 33.26
CA GLY A 467 -24.50 13.74 32.74
C GLY A 467 -24.95 13.72 31.27
N TYR A 468 -25.12 12.54 30.67
CA TYR A 468 -25.73 12.43 29.34
C TYR A 468 -27.25 12.66 29.40
N ASN A 469 -27.82 13.24 28.34
CA ASN A 469 -29.26 13.38 28.22
C ASN A 469 -29.89 12.07 27.70
N THR A 470 -30.34 11.22 28.62
CA THR A 470 -31.02 9.95 28.31
C THR A 470 -32.54 10.05 28.30
N GLY A 471 -33.10 11.17 28.75
CA GLY A 471 -34.54 11.31 29.00
C GLY A 471 -35.03 10.48 30.20
N PRO A 472 -36.34 10.17 30.24
CA PRO A 472 -36.89 9.22 31.20
C PRO A 472 -36.32 7.82 30.95
N LEU A 473 -35.89 7.15 32.02
CA LEU A 473 -35.42 5.77 31.94
C LEU A 473 -36.56 4.81 32.30
N PRO A 474 -36.63 3.61 31.68
CA PRO A 474 -37.51 2.54 32.14
C PRO A 474 -37.23 2.18 33.60
N LYS A 475 -38.26 1.72 34.32
CA LYS A 475 -38.17 1.35 35.74
C LYS A 475 -37.25 0.15 35.96
N ASP A 476 -37.34 -0.84 35.06
CA ASP A 476 -36.65 -2.12 35.10
C ASP A 476 -36.39 -2.65 33.67
N ALA A 477 -35.62 -3.74 33.59
CA ALA A 477 -35.24 -4.33 32.31
C ALA A 477 -36.43 -4.92 31.55
N ALA A 478 -37.50 -5.31 32.26
CA ALA A 478 -38.73 -5.80 31.64
C ALA A 478 -39.45 -4.68 30.88
N GLU A 479 -39.60 -3.50 31.49
CA GLU A 479 -40.17 -2.33 30.81
C GLU A 479 -39.31 -1.88 29.63
N LEU A 480 -37.97 -1.94 29.74
CA LEU A 480 -37.11 -1.68 28.60
C LEU A 480 -37.36 -2.70 27.48
N LEU A 481 -37.42 -3.99 27.79
CA LEU A 481 -37.69 -5.03 26.80
C LEU A 481 -39.04 -4.82 26.10
N ASP A 482 -40.10 -4.49 26.85
CA ASP A 482 -41.41 -4.18 26.30
C ASP A 482 -41.36 -3.01 25.31
N LEU A 483 -40.61 -1.95 25.65
CA LEU A 483 -40.41 -0.80 24.74
C LEU A 483 -39.67 -1.18 23.47
N LEU A 484 -38.62 -2.02 23.56
CA LEU A 484 -37.89 -2.51 22.40
C LEU A 484 -38.77 -3.43 21.54
N GLN A 485 -39.56 -4.31 22.14
CA GLN A 485 -40.50 -5.17 21.43
C GLN A 485 -41.61 -4.40 20.73
N ALA A 486 -42.07 -3.28 21.30
CA ALA A 486 -43.10 -2.46 20.71
C ALA A 486 -42.61 -1.59 19.53
N LYS A 487 -41.32 -1.26 19.46
CA LYS A 487 -40.80 -0.21 18.57
C LYS A 487 -39.55 -0.58 17.75
N GLY A 488 -38.89 -1.69 18.05
CA GLY A 488 -37.53 -1.97 17.57
C GLY A 488 -37.31 -3.42 17.14
N VAL A 489 -38.39 -4.14 16.82
CA VAL A 489 -38.30 -5.51 16.29
C VAL A 489 -38.59 -5.54 14.79
N ASN A 490 -37.89 -6.42 14.07
CA ASN A 490 -38.12 -6.65 12.66
C ASN A 490 -39.15 -7.78 12.47
N LEU A 491 -40.25 -7.51 11.76
CA LEU A 491 -41.37 -8.43 11.55
C LEU A 491 -41.71 -8.53 10.05
N PRO A 492 -40.81 -9.04 9.20
CA PRO A 492 -40.94 -8.95 7.74
C PRO A 492 -42.22 -9.59 7.18
N ASP A 493 -42.71 -10.65 7.82
CA ASP A 493 -43.90 -11.42 7.37
C ASP A 493 -45.23 -10.95 8.02
N ASP A 494 -45.19 -9.98 8.94
CA ASP A 494 -46.37 -9.49 9.68
C ASP A 494 -46.66 -8.02 9.34
N ARG A 495 -47.28 -7.81 8.17
CA ARG A 495 -47.64 -6.48 7.66
C ARG A 495 -48.53 -5.69 8.62
N ALA A 496 -49.44 -6.37 9.33
CA ALA A 496 -50.36 -5.72 10.26
C ALA A 496 -49.61 -5.18 11.47
N ALA A 497 -48.68 -5.96 12.03
CA ALA A 497 -47.83 -5.51 13.13
C ALA A 497 -46.87 -4.39 12.70
N LEU A 498 -46.29 -4.46 11.50
CA LEU A 498 -45.47 -3.36 10.96
C LEU A 498 -46.28 -2.07 10.81
N ALA A 499 -47.51 -2.15 10.28
CA ALA A 499 -48.38 -0.97 10.17
C ALA A 499 -48.70 -0.37 11.55
N ALA A 500 -49.02 -1.22 12.54
CA ALA A 500 -49.26 -0.76 13.91
C ALA A 500 -48.01 -0.10 14.53
N MET A 501 -46.84 -0.73 14.38
CA MET A 501 -45.56 -0.21 14.88
C MET A 501 -45.16 1.11 14.21
N SER A 502 -45.44 1.26 12.91
CA SER A 502 -45.05 2.45 12.14
C SER A 502 -45.57 3.77 12.73
N THR A 503 -46.71 3.73 13.41
CA THR A 503 -47.31 4.90 14.09
C THR A 503 -46.57 5.34 15.36
N GLN A 504 -45.64 4.52 15.86
CA GLN A 504 -44.95 4.71 17.14
C GLN A 504 -43.45 4.98 17.00
N ILE A 505 -42.95 5.02 15.76
CA ILE A 505 -41.52 5.10 15.43
C ILE A 505 -41.27 6.22 14.43
N ASN A 506 -40.00 6.59 14.26
CA ASN A 506 -39.59 7.52 13.21
C ASN A 506 -39.66 6.81 11.85
N THR A 507 -40.29 7.47 10.87
CA THR A 507 -40.40 6.98 9.50
C THR A 507 -39.56 7.83 8.55
N ILE A 508 -39.00 7.20 7.51
CA ILE A 508 -38.41 7.91 6.38
C ILE A 508 -39.41 7.92 5.21
N SER A 509 -39.60 9.07 4.57
CA SER A 509 -40.46 9.14 3.37
C SER A 509 -39.79 8.40 2.21
N ALA A 510 -40.57 7.81 1.31
CA ALA A 510 -40.03 7.17 0.10
C ALA A 510 -39.20 8.17 -0.75
N LYS A 511 -39.60 9.45 -0.75
CA LYS A 511 -38.87 10.52 -1.44
C LYS A 511 -37.49 10.79 -0.82
N ASP A 512 -37.39 10.81 0.50
CA ASP A 512 -36.10 11.02 1.18
C ASP A 512 -35.21 9.78 1.05
N TYR A 513 -35.79 8.58 1.16
CA TYR A 513 -35.07 7.34 0.88
C TYR A 513 -34.49 7.34 -0.54
N GLN A 514 -35.29 7.63 -1.57
CA GLN A 514 -34.81 7.68 -2.95
C GLN A 514 -33.73 8.73 -3.15
N ARG A 515 -33.84 9.89 -2.49
CA ARG A 515 -32.79 10.92 -2.52
C ARG A 515 -31.48 10.41 -1.95
N TRP A 516 -31.51 9.70 -0.83
CA TRP A 516 -30.32 9.11 -0.22
C TRP A 516 -29.75 7.96 -1.08
N PHE A 517 -30.61 7.04 -1.51
CA PHE A 517 -30.25 5.92 -2.37
C PHE A 517 -29.53 6.38 -3.65
N ALA A 518 -29.99 7.48 -4.26
CA ALA A 518 -29.36 8.05 -5.45
C ALA A 518 -27.92 8.55 -5.23
N THR A 519 -27.49 8.76 -3.98
CA THR A 519 -26.10 9.17 -3.64
C THR A 519 -25.13 8.00 -3.52
N LEU A 520 -25.63 6.76 -3.45
CA LEU A 520 -24.78 5.56 -3.36
C LEU A 520 -24.05 5.30 -4.70
N PRO A 521 -22.89 4.62 -4.70
CA PRO A 521 -22.25 4.19 -5.94
C PRO A 521 -23.19 3.35 -6.81
N LYS A 522 -23.02 3.40 -8.14
CA LYS A 522 -23.91 2.68 -9.07
C LYS A 522 -23.91 1.18 -8.86
N ARG A 523 -22.77 0.57 -8.52
CA ARG A 523 -22.69 -0.84 -8.16
C ARG A 523 -23.54 -1.19 -6.94
N VAL A 524 -23.54 -0.36 -5.89
CA VAL A 524 -24.35 -0.55 -4.68
C VAL A 524 -25.84 -0.37 -5.00
N GLN A 525 -26.19 0.62 -5.84
CA GLN A 525 -27.56 0.77 -6.31
C GLN A 525 -28.03 -0.48 -7.07
N ALA A 526 -27.18 -1.03 -7.94
CA ALA A 526 -27.49 -2.23 -8.70
C ALA A 526 -27.62 -3.46 -7.80
N GLU A 527 -26.72 -3.64 -6.84
CA GLU A 527 -26.79 -4.71 -5.85
C GLU A 527 -28.11 -4.68 -5.07
N MET A 528 -28.47 -3.52 -4.52
CA MET A 528 -29.70 -3.37 -3.72
C MET A 528 -31.00 -3.54 -4.51
N VAL A 529 -30.98 -3.36 -5.84
CA VAL A 529 -32.18 -3.46 -6.70
C VAL A 529 -32.27 -4.82 -7.38
N ASN A 530 -31.14 -5.36 -7.79
CA ASN A 530 -31.03 -6.50 -8.70
C ASN A 530 -30.20 -7.64 -8.12
N GLY A 531 -29.67 -7.51 -6.91
CA GLY A 531 -28.88 -8.54 -6.23
C GLY A 531 -27.44 -8.61 -6.72
N PRO A 532 -26.71 -9.68 -6.34
CA PRO A 532 -25.29 -9.84 -6.65
C PRO A 532 -24.98 -9.85 -8.16
N LEU A 533 -25.90 -10.32 -9.01
CA LEU A 533 -25.75 -10.22 -10.47
C LEU A 533 -25.83 -8.78 -10.99
N GLY A 534 -26.68 -7.96 -10.38
CA GLY A 534 -26.76 -6.54 -10.68
C GLY A 534 -25.47 -5.81 -10.33
N GLU A 535 -24.90 -6.12 -9.17
CA GLU A 535 -23.58 -5.62 -8.74
C GLU A 535 -22.51 -5.99 -9.77
N LEU A 536 -22.39 -7.28 -10.11
CA LEU A 536 -21.38 -7.78 -11.04
C LEU A 536 -21.49 -7.11 -12.42
N GLN A 537 -22.70 -6.97 -12.97
CA GLN A 537 -22.95 -6.30 -14.25
C GLN A 537 -22.52 -4.83 -14.22
N ALA A 538 -22.85 -4.09 -13.15
CA ALA A 538 -22.48 -2.68 -12.99
C ALA A 538 -20.97 -2.52 -12.79
N TRP A 539 -20.36 -3.41 -12.01
CA TRP A 539 -18.93 -3.44 -11.77
C TRP A 539 -18.13 -3.74 -13.05
N LEU A 540 -18.54 -4.74 -13.83
CA LEU A 540 -17.91 -5.05 -15.12
C LEU A 540 -17.97 -3.86 -16.10
N GLN A 541 -19.11 -3.15 -16.15
CA GLN A 541 -19.26 -1.95 -16.98
C GLN A 541 -18.27 -0.85 -16.59
N GLU A 542 -18.13 -0.60 -15.28
CA GLU A 542 -17.20 0.38 -14.73
C GLU A 542 -15.75 0.00 -15.05
N GLN A 543 -15.35 -1.22 -14.70
CA GLN A 543 -13.95 -1.65 -14.77
C GLN A 543 -13.46 -1.90 -16.21
N ILE A 544 -14.28 -2.51 -17.08
CA ILE A 544 -13.91 -2.64 -18.50
C ILE A 544 -13.88 -1.26 -19.17
N GLY A 545 -14.79 -0.35 -18.78
CA GLY A 545 -14.76 1.04 -19.23
C GLY A 545 -13.45 1.75 -18.87
N ALA A 546 -12.97 1.57 -17.65
CA ALA A 546 -11.69 2.10 -17.19
C ALA A 546 -10.51 1.46 -17.94
N ALA A 547 -10.48 0.13 -18.07
CA ALA A 547 -9.40 -0.58 -18.74
C ALA A 547 -9.28 -0.21 -20.23
N THR A 548 -10.40 -0.10 -20.94
CA THR A 548 -10.40 0.29 -22.37
C THR A 548 -9.92 1.72 -22.61
N ALA A 549 -10.02 2.61 -21.62
CA ALA A 549 -9.49 3.96 -21.69
C ALA A 549 -7.95 4.03 -21.52
N LEU A 550 -7.31 2.95 -21.10
CA LEU A 550 -5.85 2.91 -20.95
C LEU A 550 -5.15 2.97 -22.31
N PRO A 551 -4.08 3.76 -22.44
CA PRO A 551 -3.32 3.87 -23.68
C PRO A 551 -2.43 2.65 -23.94
N SER A 552 -1.96 1.98 -22.88
CA SER A 552 -1.07 0.81 -22.97
C SER A 552 -1.86 -0.48 -23.14
N VAL A 553 -1.57 -1.23 -24.20
CA VAL A 553 -2.16 -2.56 -24.45
C VAL A 553 -1.79 -3.53 -23.33
N THR A 554 -0.55 -3.50 -22.86
CA THR A 554 -0.08 -4.38 -21.79
C THR A 554 -0.82 -4.10 -20.48
N GLU A 555 -0.94 -2.82 -20.08
CA GLU A 555 -1.68 -2.45 -18.85
C GLU A 555 -3.15 -2.83 -18.95
N ARG A 556 -3.76 -2.61 -20.12
CA ARG A 556 -5.14 -3.01 -20.39
C ARG A 556 -5.32 -4.52 -20.24
N GLN A 557 -4.43 -5.32 -20.81
CA GLN A 557 -4.48 -6.78 -20.70
C GLN A 557 -4.30 -7.26 -19.26
N SER A 558 -3.37 -6.66 -18.51
CA SER A 558 -3.18 -6.98 -17.09
C SER A 558 -4.42 -6.67 -16.25
N GLN A 559 -5.06 -5.51 -16.45
CA GLN A 559 -6.31 -5.18 -15.75
C GLN A 559 -7.46 -6.09 -16.16
N LEU A 560 -7.62 -6.40 -17.45
CA LEU A 560 -8.67 -7.30 -17.93
C LEU A 560 -8.49 -8.73 -17.39
N ALA A 561 -7.25 -9.18 -17.15
CA ALA A 561 -6.99 -10.46 -16.50
C ALA A 561 -7.49 -10.48 -15.04
N LEU A 562 -7.24 -9.40 -14.28
CA LEU A 562 -7.77 -9.24 -12.92
C LEU A 562 -9.30 -9.18 -12.92
N ILE A 563 -9.88 -8.45 -13.88
CA ILE A 563 -11.33 -8.36 -14.06
C ILE A 563 -11.94 -9.73 -14.34
N SER A 564 -11.32 -10.51 -15.24
CA SER A 564 -11.75 -11.86 -15.57
C SER A 564 -11.70 -12.79 -14.37
N ALA A 565 -10.62 -12.73 -13.57
CA ALA A 565 -10.47 -13.58 -12.39
C ALA A 565 -11.57 -13.32 -11.35
N ARG A 566 -11.86 -12.04 -11.04
CA ARG A 566 -12.96 -11.70 -10.13
C ARG A 566 -14.32 -12.10 -10.69
N MET A 567 -14.57 -11.87 -11.98
CA MET A 567 -15.82 -12.27 -12.64
C MET A 567 -16.08 -13.77 -12.50
N SER A 568 -15.09 -14.61 -12.81
CA SER A 568 -15.20 -16.07 -12.69
C SER A 568 -15.45 -16.51 -11.24
N ASN A 569 -14.78 -15.90 -10.27
CA ASN A 569 -15.04 -16.20 -8.84
C ASN A 569 -16.47 -15.86 -8.43
N THR A 570 -16.98 -14.67 -8.79
CA THR A 570 -18.36 -14.27 -8.47
C THR A 570 -19.39 -15.16 -9.16
N ILE A 571 -19.16 -15.56 -10.42
CA ILE A 571 -20.05 -16.52 -11.11
C ILE A 571 -20.02 -17.88 -10.41
N SER A 572 -18.86 -18.36 -9.96
CA SER A 572 -18.74 -19.61 -9.19
C SER A 572 -19.54 -19.55 -7.89
N ASP A 573 -19.47 -18.44 -7.15
CA ASP A 573 -20.25 -18.24 -5.92
C ASP A 573 -21.76 -18.25 -6.20
N LEU A 574 -22.19 -17.60 -7.29
CA LEU A 574 -23.59 -17.60 -7.73
C LEU A 574 -24.06 -18.98 -8.18
N GLN A 575 -23.21 -19.76 -8.82
CA GLN A 575 -23.50 -21.14 -9.19
C GLN A 575 -23.70 -21.99 -7.93
N HIS A 576 -22.82 -21.86 -6.93
CA HIS A 576 -22.99 -22.53 -5.63
C HIS A 576 -24.26 -22.11 -4.91
N ALA A 577 -24.60 -20.81 -4.95
CA ALA A 577 -25.87 -20.32 -4.40
C ALA A 577 -27.06 -21.00 -5.10
N LEU A 578 -27.06 -21.08 -6.43
CA LEU A 578 -28.11 -21.75 -7.21
C LEU A 578 -28.20 -23.25 -6.96
N ASP A 579 -27.07 -23.95 -6.79
CA ASP A 579 -27.04 -25.40 -6.54
C ASP A 579 -27.80 -25.79 -5.27
N GLY A 580 -27.76 -24.92 -4.24
CA GLY A 580 -28.48 -25.08 -2.98
C GLY A 580 -29.99 -24.82 -3.07
N VAL A 581 -30.48 -24.19 -4.14
CA VAL A 581 -31.90 -23.81 -4.28
C VAL A 581 -32.76 -24.99 -4.70
N ARG A 582 -33.89 -25.18 -4.02
CA ARG A 582 -34.94 -26.16 -4.36
C ARG A 582 -36.07 -25.48 -5.16
N ASP A 583 -35.77 -25.03 -6.38
CA ASP A 583 -36.71 -24.34 -7.28
C ASP A 583 -36.79 -25.03 -8.65
N ALA A 584 -37.98 -25.06 -9.27
CA ALA A 584 -38.19 -25.72 -10.56
C ALA A 584 -37.45 -25.02 -11.72
N GLY A 585 -37.19 -23.72 -11.59
CA GLY A 585 -36.41 -22.90 -12.51
C GLY A 585 -34.90 -23.09 -12.38
N ARG A 586 -34.37 -23.83 -11.40
CA ARG A 586 -32.93 -23.94 -11.13
C ARG A 586 -32.11 -24.32 -12.36
N VAL A 587 -32.54 -25.32 -13.13
CA VAL A 587 -31.82 -25.78 -14.33
C VAL A 587 -31.73 -24.66 -15.37
N ARG A 588 -32.81 -23.91 -15.56
CA ARG A 588 -32.82 -22.75 -16.47
C ARG A 588 -31.97 -21.59 -15.93
N ALA A 589 -31.94 -21.39 -14.62
CA ALA A 589 -31.12 -20.37 -13.98
C ALA A 589 -29.62 -20.65 -14.17
N LEU A 590 -29.20 -21.90 -13.96
CA LEU A 590 -27.82 -22.35 -14.22
C LEU A 590 -27.42 -22.20 -15.69
N ASP A 591 -28.31 -22.55 -16.61
CA ASP A 591 -28.12 -22.35 -18.06
C ASP A 591 -27.96 -20.86 -18.44
N LEU A 592 -28.82 -19.98 -17.90
CA LEU A 592 -28.71 -18.53 -18.10
C LEU A 592 -27.43 -17.95 -17.48
N LEU A 593 -27.01 -18.44 -16.31
CA LEU A 593 -25.78 -18.02 -15.66
C LEU A 593 -24.55 -18.40 -16.51
N ALA A 594 -24.52 -19.63 -17.04
CA ALA A 594 -23.45 -20.08 -17.94
C ALA A 594 -23.40 -19.26 -19.25
N GLN A 595 -24.56 -18.92 -19.83
CA GLN A 595 -24.62 -18.00 -20.98
C GLN A 595 -24.12 -16.60 -20.62
N THR A 596 -24.42 -16.12 -19.42
CA THR A 596 -23.97 -14.81 -18.92
C THR A 596 -22.44 -14.78 -18.76
N GLU A 597 -21.85 -15.82 -18.18
CA GLU A 597 -20.39 -15.96 -18.05
C GLU A 597 -19.69 -16.00 -19.42
N ALA A 598 -20.24 -16.76 -20.37
CA ALA A 598 -19.71 -16.82 -21.73
C ALA A 598 -19.73 -15.45 -22.41
N GLU A 599 -20.82 -14.68 -22.24
CA GLU A 599 -20.91 -13.32 -22.79
C GLU A 599 -19.93 -12.36 -22.11
N TYR A 600 -19.80 -12.39 -20.78
CA TYR A 600 -18.80 -11.59 -20.07
C TYR A 600 -17.37 -11.92 -20.51
N THR A 601 -17.04 -13.20 -20.66
CA THR A 601 -15.73 -13.65 -21.16
C THR A 601 -15.47 -13.10 -22.57
N ALA A 602 -16.48 -13.12 -23.44
CA ALA A 602 -16.39 -12.57 -24.78
C ALA A 602 -16.20 -11.04 -24.76
N LEU A 603 -16.92 -10.32 -23.88
CA LEU A 603 -16.78 -8.87 -23.71
C LEU A 603 -15.38 -8.49 -23.24
N ILE A 604 -14.86 -9.14 -22.21
CA ILE A 604 -13.50 -8.92 -21.69
C ILE A 604 -12.46 -9.16 -22.79
N SER A 605 -12.60 -10.28 -23.53
CA SER A 605 -11.69 -10.62 -24.63
C SER A 605 -11.70 -9.58 -25.76
N ARG A 606 -12.90 -9.14 -26.17
CA ARG A 606 -13.04 -8.09 -27.20
C ARG A 606 -12.49 -6.75 -26.73
N SER A 607 -12.56 -6.44 -25.44
CA SER A 607 -12.03 -5.20 -24.89
C SER A 607 -10.50 -5.15 -24.81
N ALA A 608 -9.79 -6.27 -25.01
CA ALA A 608 -8.33 -6.30 -24.99
C ALA A 608 -7.69 -5.41 -26.08
N ASP A 609 -8.33 -5.26 -27.23
CA ASP A 609 -7.85 -4.38 -28.31
C ASP A 609 -8.27 -2.90 -28.13
N GLY A 610 -9.10 -2.60 -27.13
CA GLY A 610 -9.63 -1.25 -26.85
C GLY A 610 -11.02 -1.00 -27.43
N SER A 611 -11.65 -2.01 -28.05
CA SER A 611 -13.02 -1.93 -28.52
C SER A 611 -13.99 -1.68 -27.37
N LYS A 612 -14.94 -0.76 -27.61
CA LYS A 612 -16.01 -0.48 -26.66
C LYS A 612 -16.97 -1.68 -26.59
N PRO A 613 -17.21 -2.25 -25.39
CA PRO A 613 -18.12 -3.38 -25.24
C PRO A 613 -19.58 -2.97 -25.50
N ASP A 614 -20.33 -3.84 -26.19
CA ASP A 614 -21.80 -3.78 -26.28
C ASP A 614 -22.41 -4.67 -25.20
N TRP A 615 -23.16 -4.06 -24.28
CA TRP A 615 -23.71 -4.74 -23.11
C TRP A 615 -25.13 -5.28 -23.32
N LEU A 616 -25.73 -5.10 -24.51
CA LEU A 616 -27.15 -5.45 -24.73
C LEU A 616 -27.43 -6.93 -24.45
N ALA A 617 -26.56 -7.83 -24.91
CA ALA A 617 -26.70 -9.26 -24.71
C ALA A 617 -26.60 -9.64 -23.22
N SER A 618 -25.57 -9.16 -22.52
CA SER A 618 -25.39 -9.46 -21.10
C SER A 618 -26.53 -8.89 -20.24
N GLN A 619 -26.99 -7.67 -20.53
CA GLN A 619 -28.13 -7.05 -19.85
C GLN A 619 -29.42 -7.86 -20.04
N THR A 620 -29.61 -8.42 -21.23
CA THR A 620 -30.78 -9.27 -21.52
C THR A 620 -30.73 -10.55 -20.71
N LEU A 621 -29.57 -11.20 -20.63
CA LEU A 621 -29.36 -12.42 -19.85
C LEU A 621 -29.52 -12.18 -18.35
N VAL A 622 -28.86 -11.14 -17.82
CA VAL A 622 -28.96 -10.74 -16.41
C VAL A 622 -30.42 -10.42 -16.03
N LYS A 623 -31.13 -9.67 -16.86
CA LYS A 623 -32.55 -9.37 -16.64
C LYS A 623 -33.41 -10.63 -16.68
N ALA A 624 -33.16 -11.55 -17.61
CA ALA A 624 -33.88 -12.82 -17.68
C ALA A 624 -33.71 -13.62 -16.38
N LEU A 625 -32.48 -13.69 -15.85
CA LEU A 625 -32.15 -14.41 -14.63
C LEU A 625 -32.77 -13.78 -13.38
N ILE A 626 -32.70 -12.45 -13.25
CA ILE A 626 -33.35 -11.70 -12.14
C ILE A 626 -34.87 -11.88 -12.15
N ASN A 627 -35.50 -11.84 -13.34
CA ASN A 627 -36.94 -12.00 -13.49
C ASN A 627 -37.46 -13.39 -13.09
N MET A 628 -36.59 -14.38 -12.90
CA MET A 628 -36.99 -15.70 -12.40
C MET A 628 -37.41 -15.66 -10.93
N GLY A 629 -37.08 -14.60 -10.19
CA GLY A 629 -37.55 -14.42 -8.81
C GLY A 629 -36.82 -15.27 -7.76
N ILE A 630 -35.72 -15.92 -8.14
CA ILE A 630 -34.96 -16.83 -7.26
C ILE A 630 -34.27 -16.04 -6.13
N GLU A 631 -34.54 -16.42 -4.88
CA GLU A 631 -33.93 -15.84 -3.69
C GLU A 631 -32.42 -16.08 -3.67
N GLY A 632 -31.64 -15.08 -3.25
CA GLY A 632 -30.18 -15.11 -3.27
C GLY A 632 -29.56 -14.71 -4.63
N ILE A 633 -30.35 -14.68 -5.70
CA ILE A 633 -29.92 -14.23 -7.05
C ILE A 633 -30.41 -12.82 -7.35
N ARG A 634 -31.61 -12.48 -6.88
CA ARG A 634 -32.17 -11.13 -6.93
C ARG A 634 -31.93 -10.38 -5.62
N GLY A 635 -32.03 -9.05 -5.70
CA GLY A 635 -31.96 -8.11 -4.57
C GLY A 635 -33.29 -7.90 -3.86
#